data_AF-A0A645J9N4-F1
#
_entry.id   AF-A0A645J9N4-F1
#
_cell.length_a   1.000
_cell.length_b   1.000
_cell.length_c   1.000
_cell.angle_alpha   90.00
_cell.angle_beta   90.00
_cell.angle_gamma   90.00
#
_symmetry.space_group_name_H-M   'P 1'
#
loop_
_entity.id
_entity.type
_entity.pdbx_description
1 polymer ?
#
loop_
_entity_poly.entity_id
_entity_poly.type
_entity_poly.pdbx_seq_one_letter_code
_entity_poly.pdbx_strand_id
1 'polypeptide(L)'
;MFSAGLFTVIYIVVRGIGKYSGARIGAKLTNMPITVQKYLGFTLLPHSGVSLIFTGIAVSVLYEQAPECAVIIQGTIAAAAVLNEIIAVIAAKKGFEWAGEFNKATN
;
A
#
# COMPACT_ATOMS: atom_id res chain seq x y z
N MET A 1 -15.69 11.08 17.75
CA MET A 1 -15.50 9.68 17.31
C MET A 1 -15.56 9.65 15.79
N PHE A 2 -14.42 9.69 15.10
CA PHE A 2 -14.44 9.35 13.68
C PHE A 2 -14.74 7.85 13.58
N SER A 3 -15.71 7.47 12.75
CA SER A 3 -16.04 6.06 12.55
C SER A 3 -14.78 5.33 12.04
N ALA A 4 -14.55 4.10 12.49
CA ALA A 4 -13.41 3.29 12.07
C ALA A 4 -13.26 3.22 10.53
N GLY A 5 -14.38 3.33 9.80
CA GLY A 5 -14.41 3.42 8.34
C GLY A 5 -13.72 4.66 7.76
N LEU A 6 -13.80 5.83 8.41
CA LEU A 6 -13.10 7.02 7.92
C LEU A 6 -11.58 6.86 8.03
N PHE A 7 -11.08 6.31 9.15
CA PHE A 7 -9.65 6.04 9.31
C PHE A 7 -9.15 5.04 8.26
N THR A 8 -9.95 4.03 7.93
CA THR A 8 -9.64 3.06 6.86
C THR A 8 -9.48 3.77 5.52
N VAL A 9 -10.42 4.63 5.13
CA VAL A 9 -10.36 5.35 3.84
C VAL A 9 -9.15 6.27 3.79
N ILE A 10 -8.92 7.07 4.83
CA ILE A 10 -7.77 7.99 4.90
C ILE A 10 -6.47 7.20 4.79
N TYR A 11 -6.33 6.11 5.53
CA TYR A 11 -5.13 5.28 5.50
C TYR A 11 -4.87 4.71 4.10
N ILE A 12 -5.88 4.18 3.40
CA ILE A 12 -5.73 3.65 2.04
C ILE A 12 -5.23 4.74 1.09
N VAL A 13 -5.84 5.92 1.11
CA VAL A 13 -5.50 7.03 0.21
C VAL A 13 -4.07 7.51 0.46
N VAL A 14 -3.73 7.82 1.72
CA VAL A 14 -2.39 8.30 2.09
C VAL A 14 -1.33 7.25 1.74
N ARG A 15 -1.61 5.96 1.99
CA ARG A 15 -0.71 4.86 1.65
C ARG A 15 -0.49 4.74 0.14
N GLY A 16 -1.56 4.82 -0.65
CA GLY A 16 -1.49 4.75 -2.11
C GLY A 16 -0.66 5.90 -2.68
N ILE A 17 -0.92 7.14 -2.24
CA ILE A 17 -0.17 8.33 -2.66
C ILE A 17 1.30 8.22 -2.24
N GLY A 18 1.58 7.77 -1.01
CA GLY A 18 2.93 7.61 -0.50
C GLY A 18 3.75 6.61 -1.32
N LYS A 19 3.17 5.45 -1.66
CA LYS A 19 3.82 4.46 -2.52
C LYS A 19 4.08 4.99 -3.94
N TYR A 20 3.08 5.62 -4.55
CA TYR A 20 3.22 6.15 -5.91
C TYR A 20 4.28 7.25 -5.98
N SER A 21 4.17 8.24 -5.09
CA SER A 21 5.06 9.41 -5.07
C SER A 21 6.46 9.01 -4.65
N GLY A 22 6.60 8.17 -3.62
CA GLY A 22 7.88 7.66 -3.15
C GLY A 22 8.61 6.85 -4.22
N ALA A 23 7.91 5.95 -4.92
CA ALA A 23 8.49 5.18 -6.01
C ALA A 23 8.93 6.08 -7.17
N ARG A 24 8.13 7.09 -7.53
CA ARG A 24 8.45 8.03 -8.59
C ARG A 24 9.66 8.91 -8.25
N ILE A 25 9.71 9.45 -7.04
CA ILE A 25 10.83 10.28 -6.57
C ILE A 25 12.10 9.43 -6.49
N GLY A 26 12.02 8.23 -5.90
CA GLY A 26 13.13 7.31 -5.81
C GLY A 26 13.68 6.92 -7.18
N ALA A 27 12.81 6.50 -8.11
CA ALA A 27 13.20 6.15 -9.48
C ALA A 27 13.79 7.33 -10.26
N LYS A 28 13.31 8.56 -10.01
CA LYS A 28 13.89 9.77 -10.62
C LYS A 28 15.27 10.07 -10.04
N LEU A 29 15.44 9.94 -8.73
CA LEU A 29 16.71 10.21 -8.05
C LEU A 29 17.82 9.23 -8.49
N THR A 30 17.44 7.99 -8.81
CA THR A 30 18.36 6.95 -9.30
C THR A 30 18.49 6.92 -10.82
N ASN A 31 17.96 7.91 -11.55
CA ASN A 31 18.02 8.01 -13.02
C ASN A 31 17.45 6.80 -13.77
N MET A 32 16.39 6.17 -13.25
CA MET A 32 15.75 5.04 -13.92
C MET A 32 14.99 5.46 -15.19
N PRO A 33 14.70 4.51 -16.11
CA PRO A 33 13.89 4.78 -17.30
C PRO A 33 12.53 5.40 -16.99
N ILE A 34 12.02 6.21 -17.93
CA ILE A 34 10.73 6.92 -17.76
C ILE A 34 9.54 5.98 -17.52
N THR A 35 9.60 4.76 -18.03
CA THR A 35 8.60 3.70 -17.81
C THR A 35 8.54 3.33 -16.33
N VAL A 36 9.70 3.09 -15.71
CA VAL A 36 9.83 2.76 -14.29
C VAL A 36 9.39 3.93 -13.43
N GLN A 37 9.83 5.16 -13.74
CA GLN A 37 9.41 6.36 -13.00
C GLN A 37 7.89 6.57 -13.00
N LYS A 38 7.20 6.21 -14.10
CA LYS A 38 5.75 6.42 -14.24
C LYS A 38 4.92 5.27 -13.67
N TYR A 39 5.35 4.02 -13.82
CA TYR A 39 4.49 2.85 -13.62
C TYR A 39 4.86 1.98 -12.42
N LEU A 40 6.09 2.05 -11.92
CA LEU A 40 6.54 1.30 -10.74
C LEU A 40 5.65 1.55 -9.51
N GLY A 41 5.17 2.79 -9.35
CA GLY A 41 4.29 3.14 -8.23
C GLY A 41 3.00 2.32 -8.20
N PHE A 42 2.43 1.95 -9.35
CA PHE A 42 1.21 1.14 -9.42
C PHE A 42 1.46 -0.32 -9.08
N THR A 43 2.63 -0.87 -9.46
CA THR A 43 2.98 -2.27 -9.20
C THR A 43 3.37 -2.54 -7.75
N LEU A 44 3.70 -1.51 -6.98
CA LEU A 44 4.04 -1.58 -5.55
C LEU A 44 2.83 -1.45 -4.60
N LEU A 45 1.65 -1.08 -5.13
CA LEU A 45 0.42 -0.96 -4.35
C LEU A 45 0.02 -2.26 -3.61
N PRO A 46 0.11 -3.49 -4.21
CA PRO A 46 -0.33 -4.73 -3.58
C PRO A 46 0.73 -5.31 -2.63
N HIS A 47 1.14 -4.52 -1.63
CA HIS A 47 2.08 -4.95 -0.59
C HIS A 47 1.54 -4.54 0.77
N SER A 48 0.81 -5.44 1.43
CA SER A 48 0.18 -5.19 2.73
C SER A 48 0.76 -5.98 3.90
N GLY A 49 1.45 -7.11 3.65
CA GLY A 49 1.88 -8.05 4.68
C GLY A 49 2.75 -7.45 5.78
N VAL A 50 3.78 -6.67 5.42
CA VAL A 50 4.69 -6.05 6.41
C VAL A 50 3.94 -5.12 7.38
N SER A 51 2.93 -4.39 6.90
CA SER A 51 2.14 -3.51 7.77
C SER A 51 1.27 -4.28 8.75
N LEU A 52 0.80 -5.49 8.41
CA LEU A 52 0.06 -6.34 9.35
C LEU A 52 0.95 -6.85 10.48
N ILE A 53 2.20 -7.22 10.18
CA ILE A 53 3.16 -7.64 11.21
C ILE A 53 3.44 -6.50 12.20
N PHE A 54 3.76 -5.30 11.70
CA PHE A 54 3.95 -4.13 12.57
C PHE A 54 2.70 -3.76 13.36
N THR A 55 1.52 -3.96 12.77
CA THR A 55 0.25 -3.79 13.48
C THR A 55 0.14 -4.79 14.63
N GLY A 56 0.46 -6.06 14.39
CA GLY A 56 0.48 -7.08 15.44
C GLY A 56 1.40 -6.69 16.60
N ILE A 57 2.62 -6.24 16.30
CA ILE A 57 3.58 -5.77 17.32
C ILE A 57 3.03 -4.56 18.09
N ALA A 58 2.50 -3.56 17.38
CA ALA A 58 1.93 -2.36 18.00
C ALA A 58 0.73 -2.73 18.89
N VAL A 59 -0.16 -3.60 18.42
CA VAL A 59 -1.31 -4.10 19.19
C VAL A 59 -0.83 -4.84 20.44
N SER A 60 0.18 -5.70 20.35
CA SER A 60 0.72 -6.42 21.51
C SER A 60 1.25 -5.48 22.59
N VAL A 61 1.84 -4.35 22.22
CA VAL A 61 2.32 -3.33 23.18
C VAL A 61 1.18 -2.45 23.70
N LEU A 62 0.23 -2.08 22.83
CA LEU A 62 -0.86 -1.16 23.20
C LEU A 62 -1.98 -1.84 23.99
N TYR A 63 -2.14 -3.16 23.90
CA TYR A 63 -3.30 -3.84 24.51
C TYR A 63 -3.35 -3.66 26.03
N GLU A 64 -2.20 -3.60 26.70
CA GLU A 64 -2.12 -3.39 28.16
C GLU A 64 -2.45 -1.94 28.57
N GLN A 65 -2.12 -0.95 27.73
CA GLN A 65 -2.21 0.47 28.08
C GLN A 65 -3.46 1.16 27.51
N ALA A 66 -3.92 0.73 26.33
CA ALA A 66 -4.99 1.35 25.56
C ALA A 66 -5.70 0.30 24.66
N PRO A 67 -6.48 -0.62 25.24
CA PRO A 67 -7.10 -1.74 24.50
C PRO A 67 -8.07 -1.27 23.41
N GLU A 68 -8.81 -0.19 23.64
CA GLU A 68 -9.71 0.37 22.61
C GLU A 68 -8.94 0.85 21.37
N CYS A 69 -7.80 1.52 21.57
CA CYS A 69 -6.94 1.97 20.47
C CYS A 69 -6.33 0.78 19.73
N ALA A 70 -5.92 -0.26 20.44
CA ALA A 70 -5.37 -1.47 19.85
C ALA A 70 -6.37 -2.15 18.90
N VAL A 71 -7.62 -2.30 19.33
CA VAL A 71 -8.70 -2.86 18.50
C VAL A 71 -8.99 -2.01 17.27
N ILE A 72 -9.03 -0.68 17.42
CA ILE A 72 -9.25 0.24 16.30
C ILE A 72 -8.13 0.10 15.26
N ILE A 73 -6.86 0.15 15.69
CA ILE A 73 -5.71 0.06 14.78
C ILE A 73 -5.69 -1.30 14.07
N GLN A 74 -5.90 -2.40 14.80
CA GLN A 74 -5.93 -3.74 14.22
C GLN A 74 -7.03 -3.87 13.16
N GLY A 75 -8.26 -3.45 13.49
CA GLY A 75 -9.41 -3.52 12.60
C GLY A 75 -9.24 -2.63 11.37
N THR A 76 -8.79 -1.38 11.56
CA THR A 76 -8.58 -0.42 10.48
C THR A 76 -7.51 -0.89 9.51
N ILE A 77 -6.35 -1.34 9.99
CA ILE A 77 -5.24 -1.74 9.10
C ILE A 77 -5.57 -3.07 8.40
N ALA A 78 -6.21 -4.03 9.08
CA ALA A 78 -6.64 -5.27 8.46
C ALA A 78 -7.68 -5.03 7.35
N ALA A 79 -8.72 -4.23 7.64
CA ALA A 79 -9.72 -3.86 6.63
C ALA A 79 -9.09 -3.11 5.45
N ALA A 80 -8.19 -2.16 5.74
CA ALA A 80 -7.50 -1.41 4.71
C ALA A 80 -6.59 -2.30 3.84
N ALA A 81 -5.90 -3.28 4.42
CA ALA A 81 -5.05 -4.21 3.69
C ALA A 81 -5.84 -5.00 2.64
N VAL A 82 -6.98 -5.56 3.05
CA VAL A 82 -7.85 -6.33 2.15
C VAL A 82 -8.42 -5.46 1.03
N LEU A 83 -8.99 -4.30 1.39
CA LEU A 83 -9.55 -3.37 0.40
C LEU A 83 -8.49 -2.86 -0.58
N ASN A 84 -7.30 -2.52 -0.06
CA ASN A 84 -6.20 -2.07 -0.89
C ASN A 84 -5.73 -3.17 -1.83
N GLU A 85 -5.62 -4.43 -1.40
CA GLU A 85 -5.15 -5.52 -2.27
C GLU A 85 -6.09 -5.76 -3.46
N ILE A 86 -7.41 -5.68 -3.28
CA ILE A 86 -8.38 -5.83 -4.37
C ILE A 86 -8.15 -4.76 -5.45
N ILE A 87 -8.06 -3.49 -5.06
CA ILE A 87 -7.87 -2.37 -5.98
C ILE A 87 -6.45 -2.39 -6.58
N ALA A 88 -5.47 -2.67 -5.74
CA ALA A 88 -4.06 -2.63 -6.10
C ALA A 88 -3.65 -3.72 -7.09
N VAL A 89 -4.23 -4.92 -7.03
CA VAL A 89 -3.95 -5.98 -8.02
C VAL A 89 -4.35 -5.53 -9.42
N ILE A 90 -5.50 -4.88 -9.56
CA ILE A 90 -5.97 -4.33 -10.84
C ILE A 90 -5.06 -3.20 -11.32
N ALA A 91 -4.68 -2.29 -10.41
CA ALA A 91 -3.79 -1.18 -10.72
C ALA A 91 -2.38 -1.66 -11.11
N ALA A 92 -1.84 -2.68 -10.42
CA ALA A 92 -0.56 -3.29 -10.72
C ALA A 92 -0.59 -3.94 -12.10
N LYS A 93 -1.66 -4.68 -12.43
CA LYS A 93 -1.85 -5.25 -13.76
C LYS A 93 -1.78 -4.17 -14.85
N LYS A 94 -2.54 -3.07 -14.70
CA LYS A 94 -2.48 -1.93 -15.64
C LYS A 94 -1.12 -1.26 -15.67
N GLY A 95 -0.43 -1.18 -14.54
CA GLY A 95 0.94 -0.66 -14.45
C GLY A 95 1.92 -1.44 -15.34
N PHE A 96 1.87 -2.77 -15.27
CA PHE A 96 2.67 -3.65 -16.15
C PHE A 96 2.25 -3.54 -17.63
N GLU A 97 0.95 -3.38 -17.90
CA GLU A 97 0.43 -3.14 -19.26
C GLU A 97 1.00 -1.86 -19.86
N TRP A 98 0.90 -0.75 -19.13
CA TRP A 98 1.35 0.57 -19.58
C TRP A 98 2.88 0.68 -19.63
N ALA A 99 3.59 -0.11 -18.83
CA ALA A 99 5.04 -0.28 -18.93
C ALA A 99 5.46 -1.08 -20.18
N GLY A 100 4.52 -1.78 -20.83
CA GLY A 100 4.79 -2.65 -21.98
C GLY A 100 5.56 -3.91 -21.58
N GLU A 101 5.36 -4.41 -20.36
CA GLU A 101 6.13 -5.51 -19.78
C GLU A 101 5.44 -6.88 -19.89
N PHE A 102 4.15 -6.95 -20.24
CA PHE A 102 3.44 -8.24 -20.32
C PHE A 102 3.95 -9.21 -21.40
N ASN A 103 4.49 -8.71 -22.52
CA ASN A 103 4.89 -9.54 -23.66
C ASN A 103 6.42 -9.59 -23.86
N LYS A 104 7.20 -9.08 -22.91
CA LYS A 104 8.69 -9.05 -23.02
C LYS A 104 9.38 -10.25 -22.40
N ALA A 105 8.68 -11.08 -21.61
CA ALA A 105 9.26 -12.23 -20.91
C ALA A 105 9.50 -13.48 -21.80
N THR A 106 9.24 -13.40 -23.10
CA THR A 106 9.34 -14.53 -24.06
C THR A 106 10.43 -14.36 -25.13
N ASN A 107 11.49 -13.59 -24.88
CA ASN A 107 12.69 -13.57 -25.74
C ASN A 107 13.95 -13.85 -24.93
#